data_AF-A0A4R2J760-F1
#
_entry.id   AF-A0A4R2J760-F1
#
_cell.length_a   1.000
_cell.length_b   1.000
_cell.length_c   1.000
_cell.angle_alpha   90.00
_cell.angle_beta   90.00
_cell.angle_gamma   90.00
#
_symmetry.space_group_name_H-M   'P 1'
#
loop_
_entity.id
_entity.type
_entity.pdbx_description
1 polymer ?
#
loop_
_entity_poly.entity_id
_entity_poly.type
_entity_poly.pdbx_seq_one_letter_code
_entity_poly.pdbx_strand_id
1 'polypeptide(L)'
;MGVLDVQRLAGNQAMRSLMTPVVVQRFESDEHLRLGDQGADRAHAEMVPLAPGYQVTYGEMIAMAGDFFGSLSQLQGIAQVPGTGAGTREEIEYVRVVKVHGDKSKKDSYSESAVRAADHRYYELALSNRSHFVNPEGEAGDTAGRAEGAHQELRLQWTGILPGFVSELVIPRAGAGYRHYHMEALFQAYVAGFEGQGIEGALAPEAFGAHYLTDAFSGGHLRTARSSIQDYWNPKVPMFGYNLTGWIAQELAARIGDAHWYGRDVAYHGVPWQAGAFEQVASKLAEKGALGFGDVVSGTIHDLDSERGVLADVNGQRIQLMGDGHLGGDTERVAVEAVNYSHNDLTRAWLIGRRRGPLQDVLPDVTAGKVLGAEQMLPNVVPDNELPDNQKSVQWEVASALDLLSDPTFQRGLRIFGVNKANELAEVANTLEPDVRPHFDPAVVQPFRTDPVTTLRKVLNWTPNTGGGLLGHNQDDNALDYYNEASGKNAVGTLTVKQRVDLIRNLLDGYTSGEEENAAFDILTANSSHSQDVIRQVGWDRLEDELGNRFSNRFPKSS
;
A
#
# COMPACT_ATOMS: atom_id res chain seq x y z
N MET A 1 22.00 -45.26 10.61
CA MET A 1 21.04 -44.15 10.79
C MET A 1 19.65 -44.78 10.71
N GLY A 2 18.87 -44.76 11.79
CA GLY A 2 17.57 -45.43 11.83
C GLY A 2 16.50 -44.64 11.07
N VAL A 3 15.39 -45.28 10.70
CA VAL A 3 14.26 -44.62 10.02
C VAL A 3 13.75 -43.41 10.80
N LEU A 4 13.77 -43.47 12.14
CA LEU A 4 13.41 -42.35 13.01
C LEU A 4 14.41 -41.19 12.96
N ASP A 5 15.70 -41.46 12.75
CA ASP A 5 16.72 -40.41 12.61
C ASP A 5 16.57 -39.68 11.27
N VAL A 6 16.27 -40.42 10.20
CA VAL A 6 15.99 -39.87 8.87
C VAL A 6 14.69 -39.04 8.88
N GLN A 7 13.65 -39.50 9.58
CA GLN A 7 12.42 -38.72 9.76
C GLN A 7 12.63 -37.46 10.59
N ARG A 8 13.43 -37.51 11.66
CA ARG A 8 13.79 -36.31 12.44
C ARG A 8 14.66 -35.35 11.66
N LEU A 9 15.64 -35.84 10.89
CA LEU A 9 16.46 -34.99 10.03
C LEU A 9 15.61 -34.34 8.94
N ALA A 10 14.77 -35.10 8.24
CA ALA A 10 13.85 -34.55 7.23
C ALA A 10 12.85 -33.55 7.82
N GLY A 11 12.27 -33.84 8.99
CA GLY A 11 11.38 -32.92 9.71
C GLY A 11 12.08 -31.65 10.18
N ASN A 12 13.31 -31.75 10.70
CA ASN A 12 14.11 -30.61 11.11
C ASN A 12 14.62 -29.79 9.92
N GLN A 13 14.89 -30.42 8.78
CA GLN A 13 15.31 -29.73 7.56
C GLN A 13 14.13 -29.02 6.90
N ALA A 14 12.93 -29.62 6.90
CA ALA A 14 11.68 -28.97 6.49
C ALA A 14 11.30 -27.82 7.43
N MET A 15 11.46 -27.98 8.74
CA MET A 15 11.26 -26.87 9.70
C MET A 15 12.31 -25.78 9.51
N ARG A 16 13.58 -26.11 9.22
CA ARG A 16 14.61 -25.09 8.93
C ARG A 16 14.35 -24.36 7.62
N SER A 17 13.82 -25.01 6.58
CA SER A 17 13.41 -24.30 5.36
C SER A 17 12.18 -23.41 5.57
N LEU A 18 11.30 -23.76 6.52
CA LEU A 18 10.17 -22.94 6.97
C LEU A 18 10.56 -21.83 7.98
N MET A 19 11.75 -21.91 8.59
CA MET A 19 12.24 -20.97 9.61
C MET A 19 13.40 -20.09 9.15
N THR A 20 13.90 -20.25 7.92
CA THR A 20 14.57 -19.12 7.27
C THR A 20 13.50 -18.04 7.14
N PRO A 21 13.66 -16.86 7.78
CA PRO A 21 12.75 -15.77 7.52
C PRO A 21 12.85 -15.52 6.02
N VAL A 22 11.77 -15.83 5.31
CA VAL A 22 11.54 -15.27 3.98
C VAL A 22 11.38 -13.79 4.27
N VAL A 23 12.49 -13.06 4.17
CA VAL A 23 12.47 -11.62 4.00
C VAL A 23 11.82 -11.46 2.63
N VAL A 24 10.50 -11.27 2.64
CA VAL A 24 9.78 -11.00 1.40
C VAL A 24 10.26 -9.64 0.93
N GLN A 25 11.12 -9.66 -0.07
CA GLN A 25 11.61 -8.52 -0.81
C GLN A 25 10.47 -8.02 -1.69
N ARG A 26 10.18 -6.72 -1.66
CA ARG A 26 9.27 -6.01 -2.58
C ARG A 26 10.04 -5.46 -3.78
N PHE A 27 9.44 -4.58 -4.59
CA PHE A 27 10.13 -3.89 -5.68
C PHE A 27 10.88 -2.79 -4.95
N GLU A 28 11.88 -3.28 -4.24
CA GLU A 28 12.45 -2.62 -3.09
C GLU A 28 13.37 -1.56 -3.65
N SER A 29 13.72 -0.66 -2.76
CA SER A 29 14.67 0.38 -3.06
C SER A 29 15.97 -0.18 -3.67
N ASP A 30 16.35 -1.44 -3.38
CA ASP A 30 17.50 -2.11 -3.99
C ASP A 30 17.28 -2.54 -5.45
N GLU A 31 16.07 -2.94 -5.85
CA GLU A 31 15.71 -3.26 -7.24
C GLU A 31 15.75 -1.99 -8.10
N HIS A 32 15.16 -0.89 -7.62
CA HIS A 32 15.25 0.43 -8.25
C HIS A 32 16.69 0.93 -8.37
N LEU A 33 17.47 0.83 -7.29
CA LEU A 33 18.91 1.13 -7.28
C LEU A 33 19.64 0.33 -8.37
N ARG A 34 19.41 -0.99 -8.39
CA ARG A 34 20.08 -1.90 -9.31
C ARG A 34 19.72 -1.63 -10.77
N LEU A 35 18.45 -1.32 -11.06
CA LEU A 35 17.99 -0.93 -12.40
C LEU A 35 18.63 0.38 -12.85
N GLY A 36 18.67 1.38 -11.95
CA GLY A 36 19.32 2.66 -12.20
C GLY A 36 20.82 2.53 -12.48
N ASP A 37 21.55 1.83 -11.60
CA ASP A 37 22.99 1.61 -11.72
C ASP A 37 23.36 0.84 -12.99
N GLN A 38 22.49 -0.06 -13.45
CA GLN A 38 22.67 -0.78 -14.71
C GLN A 38 22.32 0.05 -15.93
N GLY A 39 21.20 0.78 -15.86
CA GLY A 39 20.69 1.59 -16.96
C GLY A 39 21.61 2.76 -17.30
N ALA A 40 22.22 3.40 -16.30
CA ALA A 40 23.16 4.51 -16.49
C ALA A 40 24.56 4.09 -17.01
N ASP A 41 24.74 2.81 -17.40
CA ASP A 41 26.02 2.19 -17.77
C ASP A 41 27.03 2.15 -16.61
N ARG A 42 27.23 0.95 -16.04
CA ARG A 42 28.00 0.65 -14.81
C ARG A 42 29.42 1.22 -14.76
N ALA A 43 29.97 1.70 -15.87
CA ALA A 43 31.30 2.31 -15.92
C ALA A 43 31.41 3.59 -15.08
N HIS A 44 30.29 4.26 -14.80
CA HIS A 44 30.25 5.48 -13.98
C HIS A 44 29.09 5.41 -12.99
N ALA A 45 29.40 5.34 -11.69
CA ALA A 45 28.45 5.75 -10.67
C ALA A 45 28.24 7.26 -10.82
N GLU A 46 27.41 7.65 -11.78
CA GLU A 46 27.12 9.05 -12.04
C GLU A 46 26.53 9.65 -10.77
N MET A 47 27.17 10.73 -10.32
CA MET A 47 26.79 11.40 -9.09
C MET A 47 25.77 12.49 -9.42
N VAL A 48 24.58 12.35 -8.84
CA VAL A 48 23.48 13.29 -8.93
C VAL A 48 23.64 14.35 -7.84
N PRO A 49 23.89 15.63 -8.19
CA PRO A 49 23.96 16.69 -7.20
C PRO A 49 22.56 17.02 -6.67
N LEU A 50 22.37 16.96 -5.35
CA LEU A 50 21.11 17.35 -4.69
C LEU A 50 21.19 18.73 -4.03
N ALA A 51 22.37 19.09 -3.54
CA ALA A 51 22.66 20.39 -2.94
C ALA A 51 24.17 20.69 -3.03
N PRO A 52 24.63 21.94 -2.79
CA PRO A 52 26.06 22.24 -2.75
C PRO A 52 26.83 21.31 -1.79
N GLY A 53 27.78 20.56 -2.35
CA GLY A 53 28.61 19.60 -1.61
C GLY A 53 27.88 18.32 -1.17
N TYR A 54 26.69 18.03 -1.70
CA TYR A 54 25.94 16.82 -1.37
C TYR A 54 25.35 16.18 -2.63
N GLN A 55 25.70 14.91 -2.83
CA GLN A 55 25.42 14.16 -4.04
C GLN A 55 25.17 12.70 -3.69
N VAL A 56 24.35 12.04 -4.52
CA VAL A 56 24.01 10.62 -4.41
C VAL A 56 24.28 9.96 -5.75
N THR A 57 24.32 8.64 -5.81
CA THR A 57 24.41 7.94 -7.11
C THR A 57 23.08 8.02 -7.85
N TYR A 58 23.11 7.86 -9.17
CA TYR A 58 21.90 7.85 -10.00
C TYR A 58 20.91 6.75 -9.59
N GLY A 59 21.38 5.54 -9.31
CA GLY A 59 20.50 4.47 -8.79
C GLY A 59 19.93 4.77 -7.40
N GLU A 60 20.71 5.35 -6.48
CA GLU A 60 20.17 5.78 -5.18
C GLU A 60 19.06 6.83 -5.34
N MET A 61 19.22 7.76 -6.29
CA MET A 61 18.21 8.76 -6.58
C MET A 61 16.91 8.11 -7.09
N ILE A 62 17.00 7.14 -8.01
CA ILE A 62 15.85 6.36 -8.51
C ILE A 62 15.16 5.62 -7.35
N ALA A 63 15.92 5.01 -6.45
CA ALA A 63 15.41 4.24 -5.33
C ALA A 63 14.71 5.07 -4.24
N MET A 64 15.00 6.37 -4.17
CA MET A 64 14.42 7.29 -3.19
C MET A 64 13.23 8.08 -3.73
N ALA A 65 13.27 8.41 -5.02
CA ALA A 65 12.21 9.15 -5.70
C ALA A 65 10.88 8.40 -5.62
N GLY A 66 9.76 9.11 -5.54
CA GLY A 66 8.41 8.54 -5.52
C GLY A 66 8.03 7.85 -4.19
N ASP A 67 8.89 6.97 -3.68
CA ASP A 67 8.62 6.15 -2.50
C ASP A 67 8.91 6.87 -1.18
N PHE A 68 10.05 7.58 -1.09
CA PHE A 68 10.47 8.27 0.14
C PHE A 68 10.41 9.78 0.04
N PHE A 69 10.27 10.31 -1.18
CA PHE A 69 10.15 11.73 -1.46
C PHE A 69 9.16 11.89 -2.62
N GLY A 70 8.08 12.64 -2.40
CA GLY A 70 7.00 12.77 -3.38
C GLY A 70 7.35 13.70 -4.55
N SER A 71 8.41 14.50 -4.41
CA SER A 71 8.89 15.40 -5.47
C SER A 71 10.39 15.68 -5.39
N LEU A 72 10.98 16.00 -6.54
CA LEU A 72 12.38 16.42 -6.63
C LEU A 72 12.67 17.64 -5.74
N SER A 73 11.75 18.62 -5.72
CA SER A 73 11.90 19.83 -4.92
C SER A 73 11.89 19.56 -3.41
N GLN A 74 11.07 18.60 -2.94
CA GLN A 74 11.08 18.17 -1.55
C GLN A 74 12.43 17.55 -1.18
N LEU A 75 12.94 16.63 -1.99
CA LEU A 75 14.23 15.98 -1.76
C LEU A 75 15.39 16.99 -1.76
N GLN A 76 15.44 17.89 -2.75
CA GLN A 76 16.45 18.94 -2.82
C GLN A 76 16.34 19.94 -1.65
N GLY A 77 15.11 20.27 -1.22
CA GLY A 77 14.87 21.13 -0.06
C GLY A 77 15.45 20.54 1.23
N ILE A 78 15.21 19.25 1.49
CA ILE A 78 15.78 18.52 2.63
C ILE A 78 17.31 18.42 2.48
N ALA A 79 17.79 18.17 1.27
CA ALA A 79 19.22 18.10 0.96
C ALA A 79 19.96 19.42 1.18
N GLN A 80 19.27 20.57 1.19
CA GLN A 80 19.89 21.87 1.48
C GLN A 80 20.11 22.13 2.96
N VAL A 81 19.47 21.36 3.85
CA VAL A 81 19.51 21.59 5.31
C VAL A 81 20.47 20.59 5.97
N PRO A 82 21.75 20.94 6.19
CA PRO A 82 22.66 20.06 6.93
C PRO A 82 22.24 19.96 8.39
N GLY A 83 22.47 18.80 9.02
CA GLY A 83 22.18 18.59 10.44
C GLY A 83 21.60 17.22 10.72
N THR A 84 21.03 17.09 11.91
CA THR A 84 20.30 15.91 12.40
C THR A 84 18.86 16.28 12.67
N GLY A 85 17.96 15.31 12.56
CA GLY A 85 16.54 15.44 12.84
C GLY A 85 15.68 15.56 11.59
N ALA A 86 14.36 15.65 11.82
CA ALA A 86 13.39 15.85 10.76
C ALA A 86 13.64 17.16 9.97
N GLY A 87 13.43 17.12 8.66
CA GLY A 87 13.67 18.21 7.71
C GLY A 87 15.13 18.43 7.34
N THR A 88 16.05 17.53 7.69
CA THR A 88 17.49 17.67 7.45
C THR A 88 18.06 16.56 6.57
N ARG A 89 19.29 16.73 6.09
CA ARG A 89 20.06 15.72 5.32
C ARG A 89 20.12 14.35 5.99
N GLU A 90 20.00 14.27 7.32
CA GLU A 90 20.00 12.99 8.03
C GLU A 90 18.85 12.07 7.58
N GLU A 91 17.69 12.61 7.19
CA GLU A 91 16.60 11.80 6.64
C GLU A 91 17.02 11.09 5.34
N ILE A 92 17.69 11.82 4.44
CA ILE A 92 18.14 11.27 3.16
C ILE A 92 19.18 10.18 3.42
N GLU A 93 20.12 10.43 4.34
CA GLU A 93 21.12 9.42 4.71
C GLU A 93 20.50 8.18 5.37
N TYR A 94 19.48 8.35 6.22
CA TYR A 94 18.73 7.23 6.78
C TYR A 94 18.08 6.40 5.67
N VAL A 95 17.38 7.05 4.74
CA VAL A 95 16.75 6.36 3.60
C VAL A 95 17.81 5.64 2.76
N ARG A 96 18.87 6.33 2.34
CA ARG A 96 19.95 5.72 1.54
C ARG A 96 20.54 4.49 2.22
N VAL A 97 21.04 4.64 3.44
CA VAL A 97 21.82 3.57 4.08
C VAL A 97 20.92 2.43 4.59
N VAL A 98 19.80 2.75 5.21
CA VAL A 98 18.98 1.75 5.91
C VAL A 98 17.89 1.17 5.00
N LYS A 99 17.28 1.99 4.14
CA LYS A 99 16.16 1.56 3.29
C LYS A 99 16.65 1.11 1.91
N VAL A 100 17.48 1.92 1.25
CA VAL A 100 17.99 1.61 -0.10
C VAL A 100 19.06 0.52 -0.06
N HIS A 101 20.10 0.68 0.76
CA HIS A 101 21.18 -0.32 0.88
C HIS A 101 20.88 -1.45 1.87
N GLY A 102 19.76 -1.38 2.59
CA GLY A 102 19.33 -2.43 3.51
C GLY A 102 20.20 -2.61 4.76
N ASP A 103 21.09 -1.66 5.11
CA ASP A 103 21.93 -1.75 6.30
C ASP A 103 21.15 -1.41 7.58
N LYS A 104 20.27 -2.32 7.98
CA LYS A 104 19.42 -2.20 9.19
C LYS A 104 20.26 -2.01 10.47
N SER A 105 21.54 -2.41 10.47
CA SER A 105 22.43 -2.24 11.63
C SER A 105 22.75 -0.77 11.93
N LYS A 106 22.51 0.13 10.97
CA LYS A 106 22.74 1.57 11.10
C LYS A 106 21.53 2.34 11.58
N LYS A 107 20.35 1.73 11.72
CA LYS A 107 19.12 2.44 12.11
C LYS A 107 19.30 3.26 13.39
N ASP A 108 19.92 2.70 14.42
CA ASP A 108 20.11 3.36 15.72
C ASP A 108 21.19 4.47 15.69
N SER A 109 21.90 4.65 14.56
CA SER A 109 22.85 5.75 14.36
C SER A 109 22.19 7.05 13.88
N TYR A 110 20.91 7.00 13.53
CA TYR A 110 20.13 8.15 13.09
C TYR A 110 19.18 8.63 14.19
N SER A 111 18.90 9.94 14.21
CA SER A 111 17.93 10.48 15.17
C SER A 111 16.52 9.89 14.96
N GLU A 112 15.80 9.68 16.08
CA GLU A 112 14.44 9.13 16.04
C GLU A 112 13.47 10.01 15.23
N SER A 113 13.65 11.33 15.25
CA SER A 113 12.80 12.25 14.49
C SER A 113 13.05 12.17 12.98
N ALA A 114 14.29 11.96 12.52
CA ALA A 114 14.60 11.72 11.11
C ALA A 114 14.03 10.38 10.64
N VAL A 115 14.25 9.31 11.42
CA VAL A 115 13.68 7.97 11.15
C VAL A 115 12.16 8.03 11.01
N ARG A 116 11.49 8.68 11.98
CA ARG A 116 10.03 8.81 12.02
C ARG A 116 9.50 9.64 10.84
N ALA A 117 10.15 10.76 10.51
CA ALA A 117 9.72 11.61 9.40
C ALA A 117 9.84 10.89 8.05
N ALA A 118 10.96 10.18 7.81
CA ALA A 118 11.15 9.40 6.60
C ALA A 118 10.18 8.21 6.51
N ASP A 119 10.02 7.44 7.59
CA ASP A 119 9.08 6.30 7.63
C ASP A 119 7.62 6.78 7.44
N HIS A 120 7.22 7.87 8.10
CA HIS A 120 5.87 8.45 7.94
C HIS A 120 5.61 8.86 6.50
N ARG A 121 6.55 9.59 5.88
CA ARG A 121 6.43 10.01 4.48
C ARG A 121 6.29 8.81 3.54
N TYR A 122 7.09 7.76 3.75
CA TYR A 122 6.97 6.52 3.00
C TYR A 122 5.56 5.92 3.09
N TYR A 123 4.98 5.82 4.29
CA TYR A 123 3.63 5.28 4.44
C TYR A 123 2.55 6.17 3.81
N GLU A 124 2.65 7.50 3.93
CA GLU A 124 1.72 8.42 3.27
C GLU A 124 1.76 8.28 1.75
N LEU A 125 2.97 8.21 1.18
CA LEU A 125 3.17 8.01 -0.26
C LEU A 125 2.66 6.64 -0.69
N ALA A 126 2.98 5.57 0.05
CA ALA A 126 2.54 4.20 -0.24
C ALA A 126 1.01 4.03 -0.19
N LEU A 127 0.29 4.81 0.62
CA LEU A 127 -1.18 4.81 0.67
C LEU A 127 -1.81 5.57 -0.51
N SER A 128 -1.20 6.69 -0.90
CA SER A 128 -1.68 7.58 -1.97
C SER A 128 -1.08 7.30 -3.35
N ASN A 129 -0.28 6.22 -3.45
CA ASN A 129 0.66 5.78 -4.50
C ASN A 129 0.06 5.59 -5.93
N ARG A 130 -1.04 6.25 -6.28
CA ARG A 130 -1.66 6.22 -7.61
C ARG A 130 -0.66 6.48 -8.74
N SER A 131 0.33 7.35 -8.50
CA SER A 131 1.34 7.75 -9.46
C SER A 131 2.31 6.64 -9.90
N HIS A 132 2.44 5.52 -9.17
CA HIS A 132 3.36 4.45 -9.57
C HIS A 132 2.67 3.38 -10.44
N PHE A 133 1.34 3.42 -10.52
CA PHE A 133 0.60 2.47 -11.35
C PHE A 133 0.53 3.00 -12.78
N VAL A 134 0.71 2.11 -13.75
CA VAL A 134 0.53 2.43 -15.17
C VAL A 134 -0.95 2.71 -15.45
N ASN A 135 -1.83 1.92 -14.82
CA ASN A 135 -3.27 1.98 -15.04
C ASN A 135 -4.07 1.95 -13.72
N PRO A 136 -3.98 3.01 -12.87
CA PRO A 136 -4.65 3.02 -11.58
C PRO A 136 -6.19 3.00 -11.67
N GLU A 137 -6.76 3.34 -12.83
CA GLU A 137 -8.21 3.41 -13.06
C GLU A 137 -8.78 2.14 -13.75
N GLY A 138 -7.93 1.17 -14.12
CA GLY A 138 -8.39 -0.13 -14.63
C GLY A 138 -8.83 -0.18 -16.10
N GLU A 139 -8.72 0.90 -16.86
CA GLU A 139 -9.02 0.89 -18.28
C GLU A 139 -7.88 0.22 -19.08
N ALA A 140 -8.01 -1.06 -19.41
CA ALA A 140 -7.01 -1.80 -20.19
C ALA A 140 -6.84 -1.25 -21.61
N GLY A 141 -5.61 -1.24 -22.13
CA GLY A 141 -5.36 -1.22 -23.58
C GLY A 141 -4.83 0.06 -24.22
N ASP A 142 -4.50 1.12 -23.46
CA ASP A 142 -3.81 2.29 -24.05
C ASP A 142 -2.84 2.97 -23.06
N THR A 143 -1.68 2.35 -22.86
CA THR A 143 -0.61 2.92 -22.02
C THR A 143 0.08 4.10 -22.72
N ALA A 144 0.26 4.03 -24.04
CA ALA A 144 0.96 5.04 -24.84
C ALA A 144 0.08 6.25 -25.21
N GLY A 145 -1.17 6.07 -25.62
CA GLY A 145 -2.09 7.15 -25.97
C GLY A 145 -2.52 8.01 -24.76
N ARG A 146 -2.33 7.52 -23.54
CA ARG A 146 -2.55 8.32 -22.32
C ARG A 146 -1.36 9.20 -21.92
N ALA A 147 -0.15 8.87 -22.38
CA ALA A 147 0.96 9.81 -22.31
C ALA A 147 0.65 11.07 -23.15
N GLU A 148 -0.05 10.93 -24.29
CA GLU A 148 -0.46 12.08 -25.14
C GLU A 148 -1.35 13.10 -24.40
N GLY A 149 -2.16 12.68 -23.42
CA GLY A 149 -2.93 13.61 -22.57
C GLY A 149 -2.02 14.57 -21.79
N ALA A 150 -0.97 14.03 -21.18
CA ALA A 150 0.05 14.82 -20.48
C ALA A 150 0.88 15.72 -21.44
N HIS A 151 1.00 15.33 -22.71
CA HIS A 151 1.69 16.15 -23.73
C HIS A 151 0.97 17.48 -24.00
N GLN A 152 -0.37 17.52 -23.95
CA GLN A 152 -1.10 18.78 -24.15
C GLN A 152 -0.87 19.76 -23.00
N GLU A 153 -0.83 19.28 -21.76
CA GLU A 153 -0.60 20.11 -20.58
C GLU A 153 0.84 20.65 -20.52
N LEU A 154 1.84 19.79 -20.78
CA LEU A 154 3.25 20.20 -20.80
C LEU A 154 3.57 21.14 -21.97
N ARG A 155 2.99 20.93 -23.15
CA ARG A 155 3.19 21.82 -24.31
C ARG A 155 2.69 23.23 -24.05
N LEU A 156 1.60 23.39 -23.30
CA LEU A 156 1.10 24.71 -22.89
C LEU A 156 2.05 25.42 -21.92
N GLN A 157 2.71 24.67 -21.03
CA GLN A 157 3.74 25.21 -20.13
C GLN A 157 5.04 25.56 -20.88
N TRP A 158 5.47 24.73 -21.83
CA TRP A 158 6.73 24.93 -22.58
C TRP A 158 6.67 26.08 -23.60
N THR A 159 5.49 26.33 -24.17
CA THR A 159 5.29 27.46 -25.10
C THR A 159 5.10 28.81 -24.39
N GLY A 160 4.84 28.78 -23.07
CA GLY A 160 4.85 29.94 -22.19
C GLY A 160 6.25 30.17 -21.59
N ILE A 161 7.13 30.81 -22.36
CA ILE A 161 8.42 31.34 -21.88
C ILE A 161 8.16 32.22 -20.64
N LEU A 162 8.34 31.75 -19.39
CA LEU A 162 8.71 32.51 -18.16
C LEU A 162 8.35 31.80 -16.81
N PRO A 163 8.98 32.24 -15.69
CA PRO A 163 9.20 31.45 -14.48
C PRO A 163 8.01 31.46 -13.52
N GLY A 164 7.88 30.32 -12.86
CA GLY A 164 6.76 29.98 -12.00
C GLY A 164 6.31 28.57 -12.36
N PHE A 165 7.24 27.60 -12.33
CA PHE A 165 6.88 26.20 -12.42
C PHE A 165 5.87 25.92 -11.30
N VAL A 166 4.68 25.51 -11.74
CA VAL A 166 3.45 25.56 -10.97
C VAL A 166 3.52 24.58 -9.80
N SER A 167 2.93 25.01 -8.68
CA SER A 167 2.66 24.21 -7.49
C SER A 167 2.21 22.79 -7.79
N GLU A 168 2.79 21.82 -7.08
CA GLU A 168 2.30 20.44 -6.87
C GLU A 168 1.47 19.87 -8.03
N LEU A 169 2.14 19.56 -9.14
CA LEU A 169 1.53 18.76 -10.20
C LEU A 169 1.15 17.39 -9.60
N VAL A 170 -0.14 17.10 -9.54
CA VAL A 170 -0.63 15.76 -9.18
C VAL A 170 -0.31 14.83 -10.33
N ILE A 171 0.69 13.95 -10.14
CA ILE A 171 1.08 12.95 -11.14
C ILE A 171 0.02 11.83 -11.13
N PRO A 172 -0.78 11.68 -12.21
CA PRO A 172 -1.95 10.80 -12.15
C PRO A 172 -1.63 9.31 -12.35
N ARG A 173 -0.43 8.97 -12.84
CA ARG A 173 0.02 7.63 -13.25
C ARG A 173 1.53 7.60 -13.57
N ALA A 174 2.13 6.41 -13.64
CA ALA A 174 3.57 6.22 -13.80
C ALA A 174 4.13 6.87 -15.07
N GLY A 175 3.54 6.56 -16.24
CA GLY A 175 3.99 7.13 -17.51
C GLY A 175 3.94 8.67 -17.55
N ALA A 176 2.97 9.29 -16.84
CA ALA A 176 2.90 10.74 -16.74
C ALA A 176 4.01 11.31 -15.83
N GLY A 177 4.34 10.60 -14.75
CA GLY A 177 5.45 10.96 -13.86
C GLY A 177 6.79 10.90 -14.58
N TYR A 178 7.06 9.80 -15.29
CA TYR A 178 8.23 9.66 -16.16
C TYR A 178 8.31 10.83 -17.15
N ARG A 179 7.25 11.03 -17.94
CA ARG A 179 7.24 12.07 -18.99
C ARG A 179 7.52 13.46 -18.42
N HIS A 180 6.88 13.82 -17.31
CA HIS A 180 7.05 15.11 -16.67
C HIS A 180 8.52 15.39 -16.34
N TYR A 181 9.14 14.49 -15.58
CA TYR A 181 10.50 14.65 -15.12
C TYR A 181 11.54 14.47 -16.23
N HIS A 182 11.32 13.56 -17.17
CA HIS A 182 12.21 13.36 -18.32
C HIS A 182 12.24 14.60 -19.22
N MET A 183 11.08 15.23 -19.47
CA MET A 183 11.03 16.47 -20.26
C MET A 183 11.74 17.63 -19.57
N GLU A 184 11.64 17.73 -18.25
CA GLU A 184 12.44 18.67 -17.46
C GLU A 184 13.94 18.39 -17.63
N ALA A 185 14.34 17.13 -17.52
CA ALA A 185 15.73 16.71 -17.66
C ALA A 185 16.30 17.00 -19.05
N LEU A 186 15.55 16.70 -20.13
CA LEU A 186 15.96 17.02 -21.50
C LEU A 186 16.20 18.51 -21.69
N PHE A 187 15.32 19.36 -21.13
CA PHE A 187 15.50 20.81 -21.20
C PHE A 187 16.74 21.25 -20.43
N GLN A 188 16.94 20.76 -19.20
CA GLN A 188 18.13 21.08 -18.41
C GLN A 188 19.42 20.62 -19.10
N ALA A 189 19.43 19.42 -19.70
CA ALA A 189 20.57 18.89 -20.45
C ALA A 189 20.90 19.78 -21.65
N TYR A 190 19.89 20.19 -22.43
CA TYR A 190 20.05 21.11 -23.55
C TYR A 190 20.64 22.46 -23.11
N VAL A 191 20.08 23.09 -22.07
CA VAL A 191 20.56 24.39 -21.56
C VAL A 191 22.00 24.27 -21.08
N ALA A 192 22.32 23.23 -20.31
CA ALA A 192 23.68 22.98 -19.85
C ALA A 192 24.67 22.85 -21.02
N GLY A 193 24.31 22.09 -22.06
CA GLY A 193 25.10 21.99 -23.28
C GLY A 193 25.31 23.35 -23.95
N PHE A 194 24.24 24.13 -24.09
CA PHE A 194 24.27 25.47 -24.70
C PHE A 194 25.18 26.46 -23.96
N GLU A 195 25.18 26.38 -22.63
CA GLU A 195 26.01 27.19 -21.74
C GLU A 195 27.45 26.65 -21.59
N GLY A 196 27.74 25.47 -22.13
CA GLY A 196 29.05 24.82 -22.01
C GLY A 196 29.29 24.20 -20.62
N GLN A 197 28.24 23.96 -19.86
CA GLN A 197 28.26 23.25 -18.57
C GLN A 197 28.18 21.73 -18.77
N GLY A 198 28.48 20.98 -17.72
CA GLY A 198 28.28 19.53 -17.70
C GLY A 198 26.80 19.16 -17.54
N ILE A 199 26.47 17.90 -17.82
CA ILE A 199 25.09 17.40 -17.86
C ILE A 199 24.50 17.10 -16.48
N GLU A 200 25.31 17.19 -15.41
CA GLU A 200 25.00 16.63 -14.09
C GLU A 200 23.71 17.20 -13.47
N GLY A 201 23.37 18.46 -13.77
CA GLY A 201 22.11 19.08 -13.31
C GLY A 201 20.87 18.36 -13.81
N ALA A 202 20.91 17.81 -15.03
CA ALA A 202 19.79 17.10 -15.65
C ALA A 202 19.57 15.69 -15.08
N LEU A 203 20.56 15.11 -14.40
CA LEU A 203 20.49 13.75 -13.88
C LEU A 203 19.47 13.62 -12.73
N ALA A 204 19.26 14.68 -11.96
CA ALA A 204 18.34 14.65 -10.83
C ALA A 204 16.86 14.50 -11.24
N PRO A 205 16.31 15.36 -12.13
CA PRO A 205 14.97 15.13 -12.66
C PRO A 205 14.90 13.83 -13.45
N GLU A 206 15.92 13.47 -14.22
CA GLU A 206 15.92 12.21 -14.98
C GLU A 206 15.78 10.98 -14.09
N ALA A 207 16.62 10.86 -13.04
CA ALA A 207 16.51 9.78 -12.06
C ALA A 207 15.13 9.75 -11.38
N PHE A 208 14.53 10.92 -11.11
CA PHE A 208 13.19 10.98 -10.55
C PHE A 208 12.13 10.48 -11.54
N GLY A 209 12.28 10.76 -12.83
CA GLY A 209 11.44 10.20 -13.89
C GLY A 209 11.64 8.70 -14.06
N ALA A 210 12.90 8.24 -14.03
CA ALA A 210 13.29 6.85 -14.19
C ALA A 210 12.73 5.94 -13.08
N HIS A 211 12.47 6.47 -11.88
CA HIS A 211 11.71 5.76 -10.85
C HIS A 211 10.34 5.30 -11.37
N TYR A 212 9.51 6.22 -11.87
CA TYR A 212 8.22 5.89 -12.46
C TYR A 212 8.33 5.01 -13.70
N LEU A 213 9.43 5.15 -14.47
CA LEU A 213 9.71 4.26 -15.59
C LEU A 213 9.94 2.83 -15.11
N THR A 214 10.76 2.63 -14.08
CA THR A 214 11.02 1.30 -13.51
C THR A 214 9.78 0.67 -12.90
N ASP A 215 8.92 1.46 -12.24
CA ASP A 215 7.61 1.00 -11.77
C ASP A 215 6.74 0.46 -12.89
N ALA A 216 6.80 1.09 -14.07
CA ALA A 216 6.02 0.66 -15.22
C ALA A 216 6.40 -0.73 -15.75
N PHE A 217 7.52 -1.31 -15.30
CA PHE A 217 7.93 -2.67 -15.62
C PHE A 217 7.64 -3.69 -14.50
N SER A 218 7.13 -3.25 -13.34
CA SER A 218 6.71 -4.14 -12.26
C SER A 218 5.35 -4.76 -12.55
N GLY A 219 5.26 -6.08 -12.45
CA GLY A 219 4.02 -6.84 -12.69
C GLY A 219 2.82 -6.31 -11.90
N GLY A 220 2.98 -6.06 -10.59
CA GLY A 220 1.94 -5.52 -9.73
C GLY A 220 1.45 -4.12 -10.11
N HIS A 221 2.32 -3.28 -10.70
CA HIS A 221 2.00 -1.90 -11.09
C HIS A 221 1.31 -1.77 -12.45
N LEU A 222 1.36 -2.82 -13.27
CA LEU A 222 0.81 -2.83 -14.62
C LEU A 222 -0.72 -2.91 -14.68
N ARG A 223 -1.31 -3.88 -13.99
CA ARG A 223 -2.74 -4.19 -14.10
C ARG A 223 -3.58 -3.86 -12.88
N THR A 224 -2.95 -3.59 -11.73
CA THR A 224 -3.69 -3.28 -10.51
C THR A 224 -4.38 -1.93 -10.65
N ALA A 225 -5.71 -1.96 -10.77
CA ALA A 225 -6.57 -0.79 -10.87
C ALA A 225 -6.75 -0.10 -9.50
N ARG A 226 -5.65 0.33 -8.88
CA ARG A 226 -5.60 0.70 -7.46
C ARG A 226 -6.66 1.71 -7.05
N SER A 227 -6.82 2.80 -7.80
CA SER A 227 -7.81 3.85 -7.50
C SER A 227 -9.23 3.31 -7.67
N SER A 228 -9.53 2.60 -8.76
CA SER A 228 -10.87 2.02 -8.97
C SER A 228 -11.23 1.01 -7.89
N ILE A 229 -10.27 0.21 -7.44
CA ILE A 229 -10.45 -0.73 -6.33
C ILE A 229 -10.76 0.02 -5.03
N GLN A 230 -10.01 1.09 -4.72
CA GLN A 230 -10.24 1.92 -3.54
C GLN A 230 -11.61 2.60 -3.58
N ASP A 231 -11.96 3.23 -4.71
CA ASP A 231 -13.24 3.89 -4.93
C ASP A 231 -14.43 2.93 -4.80
N TYR A 232 -14.26 1.67 -5.23
CA TYR A 232 -15.28 0.65 -5.10
C TYR A 232 -15.41 0.12 -3.67
N TRP A 233 -14.30 -0.25 -3.04
CA TRP A 233 -14.32 -1.04 -1.79
C TRP A 233 -14.37 -0.20 -0.52
N ASN A 234 -13.74 0.98 -0.49
CA ASN A 234 -13.72 1.81 0.72
C ASN A 234 -15.14 2.26 1.13
N PRO A 235 -16.03 2.71 0.22
CA PRO A 235 -17.42 3.02 0.57
C PRO A 235 -18.27 1.79 0.92
N LYS A 236 -17.90 0.59 0.46
CA LYS A 236 -18.61 -0.67 0.75
C LYS A 236 -18.23 -1.28 2.08
N VAL A 237 -17.01 -1.03 2.55
CA VAL A 237 -16.50 -1.51 3.85
C VAL A 237 -15.86 -0.36 4.62
N PRO A 238 -16.62 0.72 4.91
CA PRO A 238 -16.08 1.95 5.52
C PRO A 238 -15.61 1.74 6.97
N MET A 239 -16.09 0.68 7.63
CA MET A 239 -15.69 0.30 8.99
C MET A 239 -14.40 -0.51 9.06
N PHE A 240 -13.73 -0.81 7.93
CA PHE A 240 -12.59 -1.73 7.92
C PHE A 240 -11.47 -1.32 8.87
N GLY A 241 -11.00 -0.07 8.80
CA GLY A 241 -9.91 0.41 9.66
C GLY A 241 -10.27 0.38 11.15
N TYR A 242 -11.52 0.75 11.48
CA TYR A 242 -12.04 0.68 12.86
C TYR A 242 -12.09 -0.77 13.36
N ASN A 243 -12.59 -1.67 12.53
CA ASN A 243 -12.71 -3.09 12.86
C ASN A 243 -11.36 -3.78 13.00
N LEU A 244 -10.38 -3.44 12.16
CA LEU A 244 -9.02 -3.94 12.25
C LEU A 244 -8.37 -3.51 13.57
N THR A 245 -8.52 -2.24 13.92
CA THR A 245 -8.00 -1.66 15.16
C THR A 245 -8.63 -2.35 16.38
N GLY A 246 -9.95 -2.48 16.38
CA GLY A 246 -10.70 -3.13 17.46
C GLY A 246 -10.36 -4.61 17.61
N TRP A 247 -10.23 -5.33 16.50
CA TRP A 247 -9.81 -6.73 16.51
C TRP A 247 -8.40 -6.89 17.07
N ILE A 248 -7.41 -6.09 16.64
CA ILE A 248 -6.04 -6.12 17.17
C ILE A 248 -6.04 -5.84 18.68
N ALA A 249 -6.73 -4.79 19.12
CA ALA A 249 -6.81 -4.42 20.53
C ALA A 249 -7.42 -5.55 21.39
N GLN A 250 -8.48 -6.19 20.89
CA GLN A 250 -9.15 -7.27 21.60
C GLN A 250 -8.30 -8.54 21.67
N GLU A 251 -7.65 -8.95 20.57
CA GLU A 251 -6.77 -10.14 20.56
C GLU A 251 -5.57 -9.93 21.50
N LEU A 252 -5.01 -8.73 21.55
CA LEU A 252 -3.95 -8.39 22.51
C LEU A 252 -4.43 -8.46 23.96
N ALA A 253 -5.57 -7.84 24.25
CA ALA A 253 -6.15 -7.84 25.59
C ALA A 253 -6.44 -9.27 26.08
N ALA A 254 -7.00 -10.13 25.21
CA ALA A 254 -7.27 -11.53 25.54
C ALA A 254 -5.99 -12.29 25.91
N ARG A 255 -4.91 -12.13 25.12
CA ARG A 255 -3.63 -12.82 25.38
C ARG A 255 -2.93 -12.32 26.63
N ILE A 256 -2.99 -11.01 26.90
CA ILE A 256 -2.41 -10.42 28.12
C ILE A 256 -3.19 -10.91 29.34
N GLY A 257 -4.52 -10.91 29.28
CA GLY A 257 -5.39 -11.41 30.35
C GLY A 257 -5.13 -12.88 30.68
N ASP A 258 -5.04 -13.74 29.67
CA ASP A 258 -4.72 -15.16 29.83
C ASP A 258 -3.36 -15.38 30.52
N ALA A 259 -2.36 -14.55 30.21
CA ALA A 259 -1.02 -14.66 30.78
C ALA A 259 -0.95 -14.22 32.26
N HIS A 260 -1.71 -13.19 32.64
CA HIS A 260 -1.73 -12.67 34.01
C HIS A 260 -2.51 -13.55 34.99
N TRP A 261 -3.48 -14.33 34.50
CA TRP A 261 -4.25 -15.30 35.29
C TRP A 261 -3.37 -16.38 35.97
N TYR A 262 -2.17 -16.65 35.45
CA TYR A 262 -1.27 -17.68 35.99
C TYR A 262 -0.23 -17.15 37.01
N GLY A 263 -0.19 -15.84 37.31
CA GLY A 263 0.96 -15.22 37.98
C GLY A 263 0.75 -14.54 39.34
N ARG A 264 -0.34 -13.77 39.54
CA ARG A 264 -0.62 -12.98 40.76
C ARG A 264 -2.02 -12.38 40.68
N ASP A 265 -2.69 -12.23 41.84
CA ASP A 265 -3.93 -11.46 42.03
C ASP A 265 -3.75 -9.97 41.72
N VAL A 266 -3.66 -9.61 40.44
CA VAL A 266 -3.82 -8.22 39.99
C VAL A 266 -4.90 -8.23 38.94
N ALA A 267 -6.05 -7.68 39.30
CA ALA A 267 -7.18 -7.40 38.45
C ALA A 267 -6.80 -6.38 37.36
N TYR A 268 -5.94 -6.75 36.41
CA TYR A 268 -5.89 -6.16 35.08
C TYR A 268 -6.96 -6.87 34.25
N HIS A 269 -8.23 -6.64 34.62
CA HIS A 269 -9.35 -7.17 33.86
C HIS A 269 -9.55 -6.28 32.63
N GLY A 270 -9.08 -6.82 31.51
CA GLY A 270 -9.04 -6.17 30.21
C GLY A 270 -10.42 -5.85 29.70
N VAL A 271 -10.69 -4.56 29.60
CA VAL A 271 -11.63 -4.00 28.63
C VAL A 271 -10.77 -3.23 27.62
N PRO A 272 -10.97 -3.40 26.30
CA PRO A 272 -10.25 -2.63 25.28
C PRO A 272 -10.29 -1.11 25.52
N TRP A 273 -11.33 -0.64 26.22
CA TRP A 273 -11.66 0.76 26.47
C TRP A 273 -11.28 1.28 27.87
N GLN A 274 -11.01 0.41 28.86
CA GLN A 274 -10.67 0.89 30.23
C GLN A 274 -9.17 1.19 30.43
N ALA A 275 -8.31 0.84 29.47
CA ALA A 275 -6.86 1.05 29.60
C ALA A 275 -6.19 1.74 28.39
N GLY A 276 -6.97 2.35 27.48
CA GLY A 276 -6.39 3.04 26.34
C GLY A 276 -5.78 2.10 25.28
N ALA A 277 -6.12 0.79 25.29
CA ALA A 277 -5.49 -0.18 24.40
C ALA A 277 -5.94 0.02 22.95
N PHE A 278 -7.23 0.28 22.74
CA PHE A 278 -7.75 0.68 21.43
C PHE A 278 -7.04 1.95 20.94
N GLU A 279 -6.94 2.98 21.79
CA GLU A 279 -6.30 4.26 21.47
C GLU A 279 -4.81 4.12 21.17
N GLN A 280 -4.11 3.25 21.89
CA GLN A 280 -2.69 2.93 21.64
C GLN A 280 -2.50 2.22 20.31
N VAL A 281 -3.32 1.20 20.01
CA VAL A 281 -3.29 0.50 18.72
C VAL A 281 -3.67 1.46 17.60
N ALA A 282 -4.74 2.25 17.77
CA ALA A 282 -5.19 3.26 16.82
C ALA A 282 -4.09 4.29 16.54
N SER A 283 -3.42 4.80 17.57
CA SER A 283 -2.29 5.74 17.43
C SER A 283 -1.14 5.11 16.65
N LYS A 284 -0.80 3.84 16.92
CA LYS A 284 0.29 3.15 16.23
C LYS A 284 -0.03 2.79 14.78
N LEU A 285 -1.29 2.46 14.49
CA LEU A 285 -1.74 2.27 13.12
C LEU A 285 -1.81 3.63 12.38
N ALA A 286 -2.27 4.69 13.04
CA ALA A 286 -2.34 6.04 12.47
C ALA A 286 -0.96 6.59 12.09
N GLU A 287 0.11 6.22 12.79
CA GLU A 287 1.50 6.54 12.39
C GLU A 287 1.87 5.98 11.00
N LYS A 288 1.18 4.94 10.51
CA LYS A 288 1.31 4.36 9.17
C LYS A 288 0.19 4.80 8.21
N GLY A 289 -0.69 5.69 8.64
CA GLY A 289 -1.88 6.13 7.91
C GLY A 289 -3.07 5.16 8.00
N ALA A 290 -4.23 5.63 7.55
CA ALA A 290 -5.48 4.89 7.65
C ALA A 290 -5.58 3.84 6.54
N LEU A 291 -5.62 2.56 6.91
CA LEU A 291 -5.81 1.45 5.98
C LEU A 291 -7.30 1.24 5.69
N GLY A 292 -7.69 1.36 4.42
CA GLY A 292 -9.02 1.00 3.91
C GLY A 292 -9.09 -0.45 3.42
N PHE A 293 -10.32 -0.94 3.19
CA PHE A 293 -10.48 -2.29 2.63
C PHE A 293 -10.00 -2.34 1.17
N GLY A 294 -10.14 -1.25 0.42
CA GLY A 294 -9.61 -1.13 -0.93
C GLY A 294 -8.08 -1.23 -1.00
N ASP A 295 -7.36 -0.83 0.06
CA ASP A 295 -5.91 -1.02 0.15
C ASP A 295 -5.54 -2.49 0.31
N VAL A 296 -6.33 -3.25 1.09
CA VAL A 296 -6.16 -4.70 1.22
C VAL A 296 -6.44 -5.42 -0.10
N VAL A 297 -7.51 -5.04 -0.80
CA VAL A 297 -7.86 -5.65 -2.09
C VAL A 297 -6.83 -5.32 -3.16
N SER A 298 -6.44 -4.05 -3.29
CA SER A 298 -5.45 -3.63 -4.28
C SER A 298 -4.07 -4.22 -3.99
N GLY A 299 -3.61 -4.18 -2.73
CA GLY A 299 -2.36 -4.83 -2.31
C GLY A 299 -2.36 -6.33 -2.52
N THR A 300 -3.49 -7.01 -2.33
CA THR A 300 -3.63 -8.44 -2.61
C THR A 300 -3.43 -8.77 -4.09
N ILE A 301 -4.02 -7.99 -4.99
CA ILE A 301 -3.91 -8.19 -6.44
C ILE A 301 -2.51 -7.82 -6.92
N HIS A 302 -1.99 -6.70 -6.43
CA HIS A 302 -0.63 -6.24 -6.64
C HIS A 302 0.40 -7.33 -6.32
N ASP A 303 0.40 -7.82 -5.08
CA ASP A 303 1.39 -8.81 -4.62
C ASP A 303 1.26 -10.14 -5.40
N LEU A 304 0.03 -10.54 -5.76
CA LEU A 304 -0.18 -11.72 -6.60
C LEU A 304 0.44 -11.56 -7.99
N ASP A 305 0.24 -10.41 -8.61
CA ASP A 305 0.71 -10.12 -9.97
C ASP A 305 2.22 -9.90 -10.02
N SER A 306 2.79 -9.34 -8.95
CA SER A 306 4.23 -9.28 -8.76
C SER A 306 4.85 -10.67 -8.61
N GLU A 307 4.28 -11.55 -7.78
CA GLU A 307 4.81 -12.92 -7.58
C GLU A 307 4.67 -13.79 -8.83
N ARG A 308 3.51 -13.77 -9.50
CA ARG A 308 3.26 -14.66 -10.65
C ARG A 308 3.69 -14.06 -11.98
N GLY A 309 4.02 -12.78 -12.01
CA GLY A 309 4.30 -11.99 -13.19
C GLY A 309 3.07 -11.68 -14.05
N VAL A 310 3.21 -10.67 -14.91
CA VAL A 310 2.21 -10.19 -15.85
C VAL A 310 2.71 -10.33 -17.27
N LEU A 311 1.97 -11.06 -18.12
CA LEU A 311 2.29 -11.10 -19.55
C LEU A 311 1.97 -9.75 -20.20
N ALA A 312 2.98 -9.18 -20.86
CA ALA A 312 2.88 -7.93 -21.58
C ALA A 312 3.74 -7.96 -22.84
N ASP A 313 3.36 -7.17 -23.84
CA ASP A 313 4.15 -6.95 -25.05
C ASP A 313 5.01 -5.69 -24.87
N VAL A 314 6.33 -5.87 -24.97
CA VAL A 314 7.36 -4.82 -24.87
C VAL A 314 8.20 -4.86 -26.15
N ASN A 315 8.24 -3.78 -26.93
CA ASN A 315 8.95 -3.73 -28.22
C ASN A 315 8.63 -4.92 -29.15
N GLY A 316 7.36 -5.34 -29.18
CA GLY A 316 6.89 -6.46 -30.00
C GLY A 316 7.29 -7.86 -29.48
N GLN A 317 7.90 -7.94 -28.30
CA GLN A 317 8.20 -9.19 -27.61
C GLN A 317 7.23 -9.42 -26.47
N ARG A 318 6.64 -10.62 -26.41
CA ARG A 318 5.80 -11.03 -25.28
C ARG A 318 6.68 -11.50 -24.13
N ILE A 319 6.60 -10.82 -23.00
CA ILE A 319 7.44 -11.03 -21.84
C ILE A 319 6.56 -11.18 -20.59
N GLN A 320 6.99 -12.03 -19.66
CA GLN A 320 6.40 -12.11 -18.33
C GLN A 320 7.16 -11.15 -17.41
N LEU A 321 6.50 -10.07 -17.02
CA LEU A 321 7.05 -9.03 -16.16
C LEU A 321 6.76 -9.36 -14.70
N MET A 322 7.81 -9.68 -13.97
CA MET A 322 7.75 -9.94 -12.53
C MET A 322 7.71 -8.62 -11.76
N GLY A 323 7.33 -8.69 -10.50
CA GLY A 323 7.40 -7.55 -9.59
C GLY A 323 7.87 -8.01 -8.23
N ASP A 324 7.87 -7.08 -7.30
CA ASP A 324 8.21 -7.23 -5.90
C ASP A 324 9.21 -8.30 -5.48
N GLY A 325 10.52 -8.03 -5.59
CA GLY A 325 11.55 -8.93 -5.06
C GLY A 325 11.85 -10.11 -5.97
N HIS A 326 11.23 -10.13 -7.14
CA HIS A 326 11.40 -11.13 -8.18
C HIS A 326 12.06 -10.52 -9.42
N LEU A 327 12.73 -9.36 -9.30
CA LEU A 327 13.43 -8.75 -10.43
C LEU A 327 14.56 -9.67 -10.92
N GLY A 328 14.49 -10.00 -12.20
CA GLY A 328 15.50 -10.76 -12.91
C GLY A 328 15.07 -11.08 -14.34
N GLY A 329 15.92 -11.81 -15.06
CA GLY A 329 15.62 -12.31 -16.40
C GLY A 329 15.20 -11.21 -17.37
N ASP A 330 14.08 -11.42 -18.07
CA ASP A 330 13.59 -10.46 -19.07
C ASP A 330 13.06 -9.17 -18.45
N THR A 331 12.47 -9.20 -17.24
CA THR A 331 11.97 -8.00 -16.56
C THR A 331 13.10 -7.01 -16.30
N GLU A 332 14.19 -7.48 -15.68
CA GLU A 332 15.37 -6.65 -15.42
C GLU A 332 15.98 -6.13 -16.72
N ARG A 333 16.13 -7.00 -17.72
CA ARG A 333 16.70 -6.63 -19.02
C ARG A 333 15.94 -5.48 -19.69
N VAL A 334 14.61 -5.58 -19.80
CA VAL A 334 13.85 -4.54 -20.52
C VAL A 334 13.74 -3.25 -19.70
N ALA A 335 13.67 -3.33 -18.37
CA ALA A 335 13.67 -2.15 -17.52
C ALA A 335 15.01 -1.40 -17.58
N VAL A 336 16.14 -2.13 -17.54
CA VAL A 336 17.49 -1.55 -17.73
C VAL A 336 17.63 -0.92 -19.11
N GLU A 337 17.14 -1.59 -20.15
CA GLU A 337 17.16 -1.06 -21.53
C GLU A 337 16.35 0.24 -21.64
N ALA A 338 15.18 0.32 -21.00
CA ALA A 338 14.36 1.52 -20.97
C ALA A 338 15.04 2.68 -20.22
N VAL A 339 15.63 2.43 -19.05
CA VAL A 339 16.40 3.44 -18.30
C VAL A 339 17.62 3.90 -19.10
N ASN A 340 18.36 2.98 -19.72
CA ASN A 340 19.50 3.32 -20.58
C ASN A 340 19.08 4.17 -21.78
N TYR A 341 17.94 3.84 -22.40
CA TYR A 341 17.39 4.64 -23.48
C TYR A 341 17.12 6.07 -23.02
N SER A 342 16.43 6.23 -21.89
CA SER A 342 16.12 7.52 -21.30
C SER A 342 17.37 8.35 -21.00
N HIS A 343 18.38 7.73 -20.39
CA HIS A 343 19.68 8.35 -20.11
C HIS A 343 20.39 8.85 -21.38
N ASN A 344 20.35 8.05 -22.45
CA ASN A 344 20.95 8.42 -23.73
C ASN A 344 20.27 9.64 -24.38
N ASP A 345 18.97 9.82 -24.16
CA ASP A 345 18.23 10.98 -24.66
C ASP A 345 18.75 12.29 -24.02
N LEU A 346 19.18 12.27 -22.76
CA LEU A 346 19.85 13.41 -22.14
C LEU A 346 21.15 13.78 -22.88
N THR A 347 21.99 12.78 -23.16
CA THR A 347 23.27 13.02 -23.86
C THR A 347 23.04 13.63 -25.23
N ARG A 348 22.01 13.17 -25.96
CA ARG A 348 21.61 13.76 -27.24
C ARG A 348 21.17 15.21 -27.06
N ALA A 349 20.29 15.50 -26.11
CA ALA A 349 19.82 16.86 -25.81
C ALA A 349 20.98 17.80 -25.47
N TRP A 350 21.92 17.36 -24.63
CA TRP A 350 23.13 18.10 -24.28
C TRP A 350 24.03 18.36 -25.49
N LEU A 351 24.26 17.37 -26.35
CA LEU A 351 25.06 17.54 -27.58
C LEU A 351 24.41 18.54 -28.55
N ILE A 352 23.08 18.53 -28.66
CA ILE A 352 22.31 19.51 -29.45
C ILE A 352 22.52 20.92 -28.89
N GLY A 353 22.41 21.08 -27.57
CA GLY A 353 22.68 22.34 -26.88
C GLY A 353 24.12 22.82 -27.13
N ARG A 354 25.10 21.93 -26.96
CA ARG A 354 26.55 22.23 -27.12
C ARG A 354 26.93 22.70 -28.51
N ARG A 355 26.29 22.16 -29.56
CA ARG A 355 26.48 22.63 -30.94
C ARG A 355 25.65 23.88 -31.28
N ARG A 356 24.92 24.43 -30.30
CA ARG A 356 23.94 25.52 -30.46
C ARG A 356 22.90 25.22 -31.54
N GLY A 357 22.49 23.96 -31.63
CA GLY A 357 21.34 23.56 -32.44
C GLY A 357 20.05 24.13 -31.85
N PRO A 358 18.99 24.29 -32.64
CA PRO A 358 17.71 24.76 -32.13
C PRO A 358 17.09 23.74 -31.17
N LEU A 359 16.48 24.21 -30.08
CA LEU A 359 15.82 23.37 -29.06
C LEU A 359 14.77 22.42 -29.66
N GLN A 360 14.12 22.84 -30.73
CA GLN A 360 13.15 22.03 -31.47
C GLN A 360 13.75 20.78 -32.11
N ASP A 361 15.08 20.63 -32.18
CA ASP A 361 15.72 19.40 -32.65
C ASP A 361 15.80 18.34 -31.55
N VAL A 362 15.66 18.74 -30.27
CA VAL A 362 15.66 17.78 -29.14
C VAL A 362 14.45 16.85 -29.25
N LEU A 363 13.25 17.40 -29.42
CA LEU A 363 12.01 16.60 -29.35
C LEU A 363 11.81 15.63 -30.53
N PRO A 364 12.01 15.99 -31.80
CA PRO A 364 11.89 15.06 -32.92
C PRO A 364 12.93 13.94 -32.88
N ASP A 365 14.13 14.23 -32.36
CA ASP A 365 15.20 13.22 -32.21
C ASP A 365 14.90 12.24 -31.07
N VAL A 366 14.15 12.66 -30.05
CA VAL A 366 13.76 11.80 -28.91
C VAL A 366 12.33 11.25 -28.99
N THR A 367 11.50 11.74 -29.94
CA THR A 367 10.12 11.27 -30.13
C THR A 367 9.92 10.58 -31.47
N ALA A 368 9.62 9.28 -31.44
CA ALA A 368 9.07 8.59 -32.61
C ALA A 368 7.55 8.55 -32.49
N GLY A 369 6.84 9.19 -33.41
CA GLY A 369 5.36 9.15 -33.40
C GLY A 369 4.70 9.80 -32.18
N LYS A 370 5.32 10.85 -31.59
CA LYS A 370 4.85 11.65 -30.43
C LYS A 370 5.04 11.02 -29.03
N VAL A 371 5.71 9.87 -28.95
CA VAL A 371 6.12 9.27 -27.67
C VAL A 371 7.63 9.32 -27.52
N LEU A 372 8.09 9.60 -26.30
CA LEU A 372 9.51 9.58 -25.96
C LEU A 372 10.07 8.17 -26.18
N GLY A 373 11.36 8.05 -26.40
CA GLY A 373 11.95 6.77 -26.78
C GLY A 373 11.75 5.67 -25.75
N ALA A 374 12.01 5.93 -24.47
CA ALA A 374 11.73 4.95 -23.41
C ALA A 374 10.23 4.65 -23.23
N GLU A 375 9.33 5.57 -23.59
CA GLU A 375 7.88 5.33 -23.51
C GLU A 375 7.39 4.31 -24.53
N GLN A 376 8.10 4.16 -25.66
CA GLN A 376 7.80 3.13 -26.65
C GLN A 376 8.01 1.72 -26.08
N MET A 377 8.81 1.63 -25.01
CA MET A 377 9.09 0.39 -24.29
C MET A 377 8.09 0.13 -23.16
N LEU A 378 7.15 1.04 -22.88
CA LEU A 378 6.16 0.82 -21.83
C LEU A 378 5.35 -0.45 -22.15
N PRO A 379 5.20 -1.37 -21.18
CA PRO A 379 4.55 -2.63 -21.46
C PRO A 379 3.07 -2.47 -21.81
N ASN A 380 2.63 -3.24 -22.80
CA ASN A 380 1.22 -3.39 -23.15
C ASN A 380 0.71 -4.72 -22.58
N VAL A 381 -0.06 -4.66 -21.49
CA VAL A 381 -0.59 -5.86 -20.82
C VAL A 381 -1.44 -6.69 -21.78
N VAL A 382 -1.19 -8.00 -21.83
CA VAL A 382 -1.99 -8.93 -22.63
C VAL A 382 -3.41 -9.03 -22.06
N PRO A 383 -4.47 -8.86 -22.86
CA PRO A 383 -5.84 -8.92 -22.38
C PRO A 383 -6.24 -10.28 -21.77
N ASP A 384 -7.08 -10.26 -20.73
CA ASP A 384 -7.54 -11.45 -20.00
C ASP A 384 -8.17 -12.55 -20.88
N ASN A 385 -8.79 -12.20 -22.00
CA ASN A 385 -9.38 -13.18 -22.93
C ASN A 385 -8.33 -13.96 -23.75
N GLU A 386 -7.08 -13.51 -23.79
CA GLU A 386 -5.94 -14.18 -24.40
C GLU A 386 -5.08 -14.94 -23.38
N LEU A 387 -5.32 -14.72 -22.08
CA LEU A 387 -4.55 -15.33 -21.00
C LEU A 387 -5.08 -16.72 -20.61
N PRO A 388 -4.19 -17.65 -20.20
CA PRO A 388 -4.62 -18.88 -19.54
C PRO A 388 -5.29 -18.54 -18.19
N ASP A 389 -6.18 -19.42 -17.72
CA ASP A 389 -7.02 -19.14 -16.53
C ASP A 389 -6.22 -18.77 -15.27
N ASN A 390 -5.03 -19.34 -15.08
CA ASN A 390 -4.16 -19.04 -13.94
C ASN A 390 -3.41 -17.70 -14.04
N GLN A 391 -3.49 -17.02 -15.17
CA GLN A 391 -2.86 -15.72 -15.44
C GLN A 391 -3.86 -14.57 -15.53
N LYS A 392 -5.16 -14.87 -15.64
CA LYS A 392 -6.24 -13.87 -15.66
C LYS A 392 -6.24 -13.01 -14.40
N SER A 393 -6.74 -11.80 -14.57
CA SER A 393 -6.92 -10.83 -13.49
C SER A 393 -7.96 -11.32 -12.48
N VAL A 394 -7.80 -10.95 -11.22
CA VAL A 394 -8.80 -11.24 -10.18
C VAL A 394 -10.07 -10.45 -10.46
N GLN A 395 -11.23 -11.11 -10.39
CA GLN A 395 -12.52 -10.44 -10.47
C GLN A 395 -12.84 -9.80 -9.11
N TRP A 396 -12.40 -8.55 -8.93
CA TRP A 396 -12.50 -7.86 -7.65
C TRP A 396 -13.80 -7.05 -7.48
N GLU A 397 -14.53 -6.77 -8.57
CA GLU A 397 -15.83 -6.09 -8.54
C GLU A 397 -16.97 -7.06 -8.21
N VAL A 398 -17.00 -7.56 -6.97
CA VAL A 398 -18.03 -8.51 -6.50
C VAL A 398 -18.93 -7.88 -5.44
N ALA A 399 -20.14 -8.45 -5.29
CA ALA A 399 -21.20 -7.84 -4.50
C ALA A 399 -20.84 -7.60 -3.02
N SER A 400 -20.06 -8.51 -2.41
CA SER A 400 -19.67 -8.42 -1.00
C SER A 400 -18.21 -8.82 -0.77
N ALA A 401 -17.61 -8.29 0.31
CA ALA A 401 -16.26 -8.66 0.73
C ALA A 401 -16.12 -10.16 1.04
N LEU A 402 -17.20 -10.82 1.51
CA LEU A 402 -17.18 -12.25 1.79
C LEU A 402 -17.20 -13.09 0.51
N ASP A 403 -17.83 -12.62 -0.56
CA ASP A 403 -17.77 -13.24 -1.89
C ASP A 403 -16.35 -13.12 -2.46
N LEU A 404 -15.71 -11.94 -2.32
CA LEU A 404 -14.32 -11.74 -2.73
C LEU A 404 -13.38 -12.68 -2.00
N LEU A 405 -13.54 -12.83 -0.68
CA LEU A 405 -12.76 -13.77 0.13
C LEU A 405 -13.06 -15.24 -0.15
N SER A 406 -14.02 -15.54 -1.03
CA SER A 406 -14.33 -16.89 -1.49
C SER A 406 -13.73 -17.18 -2.88
N ASP A 407 -13.21 -16.16 -3.59
CA ASP A 407 -12.49 -16.33 -4.85
C ASP A 407 -11.12 -17.01 -4.61
N PRO A 408 -10.84 -18.18 -5.21
CA PRO A 408 -9.60 -18.91 -4.97
C PRO A 408 -8.34 -18.15 -5.39
N THR A 409 -8.43 -17.33 -6.43
CA THR A 409 -7.31 -16.55 -6.96
C THR A 409 -7.00 -15.39 -6.00
N PHE A 410 -8.02 -14.69 -5.52
CA PHE A 410 -7.89 -13.67 -4.49
C PHE A 410 -7.34 -14.25 -3.18
N GLN A 411 -7.81 -15.42 -2.75
CA GLN A 411 -7.28 -16.09 -1.56
C GLN A 411 -5.78 -16.41 -1.70
N ARG A 412 -5.31 -16.80 -2.89
CA ARG A 412 -3.89 -17.00 -3.14
C ARG A 412 -3.12 -15.69 -2.97
N GLY A 413 -3.56 -14.61 -3.61
CA GLY A 413 -2.95 -13.30 -3.44
C GLY A 413 -2.93 -12.84 -1.99
N LEU A 414 -4.04 -13.05 -1.27
CA LEU A 414 -4.19 -12.62 0.12
C LEU A 414 -3.22 -13.36 1.06
N ARG A 415 -2.80 -14.59 0.71
CA ARG A 415 -1.75 -15.31 1.45
C ARG A 415 -0.39 -14.64 1.30
N ILE A 416 -0.06 -14.18 0.09
CA ILE A 416 1.18 -13.46 -0.21
C ILE A 416 1.16 -12.13 0.56
N PHE A 417 0.10 -11.35 0.36
CA PHE A 417 -0.11 -10.08 1.06
C PHE A 417 -0.10 -10.23 2.59
N GLY A 418 -0.76 -11.26 3.12
CA GLY A 418 -0.81 -11.54 4.55
C GLY A 418 0.56 -11.82 5.15
N VAL A 419 1.42 -12.58 4.47
CA VAL A 419 2.81 -12.80 4.89
C VAL A 419 3.59 -11.49 4.87
N ASN A 420 3.42 -10.69 3.82
CA ASN A 420 4.09 -9.38 3.66
C ASN A 420 3.72 -8.42 4.79
N LYS A 421 2.43 -8.31 5.10
CA LYS A 421 1.94 -7.46 6.19
C LYS A 421 2.24 -8.02 7.57
N ALA A 422 2.28 -9.33 7.75
CA ALA A 422 2.77 -9.93 9.00
C ALA A 422 4.22 -9.53 9.29
N ASN A 423 5.08 -9.47 8.27
CA ASN A 423 6.46 -9.02 8.44
C ASN A 423 6.55 -7.54 8.84
N GLU A 424 5.75 -6.65 8.24
CA GLU A 424 5.66 -5.24 8.67
C GLU A 424 5.16 -5.11 10.11
N LEU A 425 4.12 -5.87 10.47
CA LEU A 425 3.55 -5.87 11.82
C LEU A 425 4.55 -6.40 12.85
N ALA A 426 5.40 -7.36 12.49
CA ALA A 426 6.48 -7.82 13.35
C ALA A 426 7.53 -6.72 13.62
N GLU A 427 7.79 -5.83 12.66
CA GLU A 427 8.66 -4.67 12.90
C GLU A 427 8.01 -3.67 13.88
N VAL A 428 6.69 -3.49 13.81
CA VAL A 428 5.93 -2.70 14.81
C VAL A 428 6.01 -3.34 16.18
N ALA A 429 5.95 -4.67 16.28
CA ALA A 429 6.05 -5.37 17.56
C ALA A 429 7.33 -5.01 18.33
N ASN A 430 8.42 -4.71 17.64
CA ASN A 430 9.70 -4.33 18.24
C ASN A 430 9.67 -2.96 18.91
N THR A 431 8.71 -2.09 18.56
CA THR A 431 8.53 -0.77 19.18
C THR A 431 7.54 -0.78 20.34
N LEU A 432 6.86 -1.91 20.58
CA LEU A 432 5.93 -2.06 21.69
C LEU A 432 6.68 -2.26 23.01
N GLU A 433 5.98 -1.92 24.10
CA GLU A 433 6.44 -2.11 25.47
C GLU A 433 6.83 -3.59 25.73
N PRO A 434 7.86 -3.86 26.55
CA PRO A 434 8.38 -5.21 26.76
C PRO A 434 7.36 -6.24 27.28
N ASP A 435 6.32 -5.80 27.96
CA ASP A 435 5.23 -6.64 28.49
C ASP A 435 4.16 -6.96 27.42
N VAL A 436 3.90 -6.06 26.46
CA VAL A 436 2.96 -6.28 25.35
C VAL A 436 3.59 -7.12 24.23
N ARG A 437 4.87 -6.88 23.93
CA ARG A 437 5.59 -7.47 22.79
C ARG A 437 5.46 -9.01 22.66
N PRO A 438 5.62 -9.82 23.73
CA PRO A 438 5.51 -11.28 23.62
C PRO A 438 4.13 -11.78 23.21
N HIS A 439 3.09 -10.96 23.42
CA HIS A 439 1.71 -11.29 23.08
C HIS A 439 1.32 -10.84 21.67
N PHE A 440 1.99 -9.82 21.13
CA PHE A 440 1.65 -9.26 19.81
C PHE A 440 1.87 -10.23 18.66
N ASP A 441 3.00 -10.95 18.65
CA ASP A 441 3.27 -11.92 17.58
C ASP A 441 2.18 -13.02 17.48
N PRO A 442 1.86 -13.78 18.54
CA PRO A 442 0.83 -14.81 18.46
C PRO A 442 -0.61 -14.27 18.37
N ALA A 443 -0.87 -13.04 18.81
CA ALA A 443 -2.19 -12.40 18.71
C ALA A 443 -2.50 -11.87 17.31
N VAL A 444 -1.50 -11.27 16.65
CA VAL A 444 -1.71 -10.42 15.48
C VAL A 444 -0.89 -10.90 14.28
N VAL A 445 0.42 -11.05 14.45
CA VAL A 445 1.34 -11.38 13.35
C VAL A 445 1.08 -12.77 12.79
N GLN A 446 1.01 -13.78 13.67
CA GLN A 446 0.85 -15.18 13.25
C GLN A 446 -0.49 -15.45 12.54
N PRO A 447 -1.65 -14.92 12.99
CA PRO A 447 -2.89 -15.05 12.25
C PRO A 447 -2.82 -14.54 10.80
N PHE A 448 -2.24 -13.36 10.57
CA PHE A 448 -2.05 -12.84 9.21
C PHE A 448 -1.06 -13.68 8.39
N ARG A 449 -0.01 -14.20 9.02
CA ARG A 449 0.99 -15.03 8.33
C ARG A 449 0.45 -16.40 7.93
N THR A 450 -0.35 -17.03 8.79
CA THR A 450 -0.72 -18.45 8.65
C THR A 450 -2.07 -18.64 7.96
N ASP A 451 -3.06 -17.80 8.28
CA ASP A 451 -4.39 -17.87 7.67
C ASP A 451 -5.00 -16.46 7.52
N PRO A 452 -4.48 -15.65 6.58
CA PRO A 452 -4.95 -14.29 6.38
C PRO A 452 -6.40 -14.23 5.90
N VAL A 453 -6.91 -15.27 5.23
CA VAL A 453 -8.32 -15.33 4.79
C VAL A 453 -9.23 -15.40 6.01
N THR A 454 -8.99 -16.34 6.93
CA THR A 454 -9.79 -16.46 8.16
C THR A 454 -9.63 -15.22 9.04
N THR A 455 -8.41 -14.70 9.16
CA THR A 455 -8.11 -13.48 9.94
C THR A 455 -8.88 -12.28 9.40
N LEU A 456 -8.88 -12.06 8.09
CA LEU A 456 -9.60 -10.96 7.46
C LEU A 456 -11.12 -11.12 7.59
N ARG A 457 -11.65 -12.36 7.55
CA ARG A 457 -13.07 -12.63 7.86
C ARG A 457 -13.41 -12.27 9.31
N LYS A 458 -12.51 -12.50 10.28
CA LYS A 458 -12.72 -12.08 11.67
C LYS A 458 -12.76 -10.56 11.79
N VAL A 459 -11.82 -9.86 11.14
CA VAL A 459 -11.79 -8.39 11.09
C VAL A 459 -13.08 -7.84 10.46
N LEU A 460 -13.49 -8.35 9.29
CA LEU A 460 -14.70 -7.88 8.61
C LEU A 460 -15.97 -8.09 9.44
N ASN A 461 -16.06 -9.17 10.20
CA ASN A 461 -17.20 -9.47 11.06
C ASN A 461 -17.00 -9.01 12.50
N TRP A 462 -15.96 -8.23 12.79
CA TRP A 462 -15.67 -7.80 14.14
C TRP A 462 -16.75 -6.84 14.63
N THR A 463 -17.16 -7.05 15.87
CA THR A 463 -17.94 -6.16 16.72
C THR A 463 -17.31 -6.22 18.11
N PRO A 464 -17.34 -5.15 18.89
CA PRO A 464 -16.80 -5.20 20.24
C PRO A 464 -17.56 -6.25 21.06
N ASN A 465 -16.82 -7.16 21.69
CA ASN A 465 -17.35 -8.16 22.58
C ASN A 465 -16.48 -8.24 23.84
N THR A 466 -16.91 -7.55 24.88
CA THR A 466 -16.17 -7.39 26.13
C THR A 466 -16.57 -8.40 27.20
N GLY A 467 -17.58 -9.24 26.94
CA GLY A 467 -18.00 -10.31 27.86
C GLY A 467 -18.78 -9.86 29.11
N GLY A 468 -19.21 -8.59 29.20
CA GLY A 468 -20.00 -8.06 30.32
C GLY A 468 -19.17 -7.87 31.61
N GLY A 469 -19.19 -6.66 32.18
CA GLY A 469 -18.17 -6.23 33.16
C GLY A 469 -18.38 -6.66 34.62
N LEU A 470 -17.26 -6.79 35.34
CA LEU A 470 -17.14 -6.27 36.71
C LEU A 470 -16.49 -4.88 36.56
N LEU A 471 -17.25 -3.81 36.85
CA LEU A 471 -16.86 -2.36 36.88
C LEU A 471 -17.36 -1.43 35.74
N GLY A 472 -18.56 -1.63 35.20
CA GLY A 472 -19.43 -0.49 34.84
C GLY A 472 -19.47 0.02 33.38
N HIS A 473 -18.90 -0.70 32.41
CA HIS A 473 -19.36 -0.60 31.02
C HIS A 473 -19.92 -1.95 30.59
N ASN A 474 -21.22 -1.99 30.31
CA ASN A 474 -21.94 -3.16 29.83
C ASN A 474 -21.74 -3.34 28.31
N GLN A 475 -22.18 -4.48 27.80
CA GLN A 475 -21.91 -4.91 26.43
C GLN A 475 -22.68 -4.06 25.38
N ASP A 476 -23.81 -3.52 25.80
CA ASP A 476 -24.66 -2.52 25.14
C ASP A 476 -23.93 -1.19 24.89
N ASP A 477 -23.24 -0.61 25.87
CA ASP A 477 -22.46 0.64 25.69
C ASP A 477 -21.46 0.50 24.52
N ASN A 478 -20.71 -0.60 24.52
CA ASN A 478 -19.74 -0.88 23.47
C ASN A 478 -20.40 -1.06 22.10
N ALA A 479 -21.58 -1.68 22.07
CA ALA A 479 -22.35 -1.85 20.85
C ALA A 479 -22.93 -0.52 20.36
N LEU A 480 -23.33 0.37 21.28
CA LEU A 480 -23.82 1.71 21.00
C LEU A 480 -22.70 2.60 20.45
N ASP A 481 -21.49 2.54 21.01
CA ASP A 481 -20.32 3.24 20.50
C ASP A 481 -19.97 2.78 19.08
N TYR A 482 -19.97 1.47 18.83
CA TYR A 482 -19.78 0.93 17.48
C TYR A 482 -20.86 1.44 16.52
N TYR A 483 -22.12 1.44 16.96
CA TYR A 483 -23.24 1.95 16.17
C TYR A 483 -23.06 3.44 15.84
N ASN A 484 -22.64 4.26 16.82
CA ASN A 484 -22.40 5.68 16.64
C ASN A 484 -21.27 5.95 15.63
N GLU A 485 -20.17 5.20 15.71
CA GLU A 485 -19.08 5.27 14.72
C GLU A 485 -19.58 4.86 13.33
N ALA A 486 -20.32 3.75 13.24
CA ALA A 486 -20.89 3.30 11.97
C ALA A 486 -21.89 4.31 11.39
N SER A 487 -22.76 4.89 12.22
CA SER A 487 -23.73 5.90 11.82
C SER A 487 -23.04 7.18 11.33
N GLY A 488 -22.02 7.65 12.05
CA GLY A 488 -21.20 8.80 11.65
C GLY A 488 -20.50 8.63 10.29
N LYS A 489 -20.22 7.39 9.88
CA LYS A 489 -19.66 7.05 8.56
C LYS A 489 -20.70 6.64 7.51
N ASN A 490 -22.00 6.75 7.81
CA ASN A 490 -23.08 6.21 6.97
C ASN A 490 -22.93 4.70 6.65
N ALA A 491 -22.34 3.95 7.57
CA ALA A 491 -21.93 2.57 7.41
C ALA A 491 -22.96 1.54 7.92
N VAL A 492 -24.01 1.96 8.63
CA VAL A 492 -25.00 1.03 9.22
C VAL A 492 -25.63 0.11 8.16
N GLY A 493 -25.85 0.62 6.94
CA GLY A 493 -26.34 -0.17 5.79
C GLY A 493 -25.35 -1.20 5.23
N THR A 494 -24.05 -1.04 5.52
CA THR A 494 -22.95 -1.88 5.02
C THR A 494 -22.58 -3.03 5.97
N LEU A 495 -23.08 -3.01 7.21
CA LEU A 495 -22.78 -4.05 8.21
C LEU A 495 -23.21 -5.44 7.72
N THR A 496 -22.33 -6.43 7.95
CA THR A 496 -22.59 -7.85 7.68
C THR A 496 -23.75 -8.36 8.53
N VAL A 497 -24.40 -9.45 8.10
CA VAL A 497 -25.46 -10.09 8.88
C VAL A 497 -24.97 -10.46 10.28
N LYS A 498 -23.75 -11.00 10.39
CA LYS A 498 -23.14 -11.36 11.68
C LYS A 498 -22.99 -10.14 12.60
N GLN A 499 -22.44 -9.04 12.10
CA GLN A 499 -22.30 -7.81 12.90
C GLN A 499 -23.64 -7.30 13.40
N ARG A 500 -24.67 -7.28 12.53
CA ARG A 500 -26.02 -6.85 12.92
C ARG A 500 -26.59 -7.71 14.04
N VAL A 501 -26.47 -9.03 13.91
CA VAL A 501 -26.95 -9.98 14.94
C VAL A 501 -26.22 -9.76 16.26
N ASP A 502 -24.89 -9.65 16.24
CA ASP A 502 -24.08 -9.47 17.45
C ASP A 502 -24.36 -8.13 18.13
N LEU A 503 -24.41 -7.03 17.37
CA LEU A 503 -24.72 -5.70 17.91
C LEU A 503 -26.13 -5.61 18.49
N ILE A 504 -27.15 -6.10 17.76
CA ILE A 504 -28.53 -6.09 18.26
C ILE A 504 -28.64 -6.93 19.52
N ARG A 505 -27.99 -8.11 19.58
CA ARG A 505 -28.01 -8.91 20.81
C ARG A 505 -27.38 -8.18 21.98
N ASN A 506 -26.25 -7.51 21.78
CA ASN A 506 -25.54 -6.78 22.83
C ASN A 506 -26.31 -5.54 23.28
N LEU A 507 -26.90 -4.77 22.35
CA LEU A 507 -27.75 -3.60 22.66
C LEU A 507 -29.00 -3.98 23.46
N LEU A 508 -29.49 -5.21 23.25
CA LEU A 508 -30.66 -5.76 23.96
C LEU A 508 -30.24 -6.69 25.11
N ASP A 509 -28.98 -6.66 25.55
CA ASP A 509 -28.48 -7.45 26.68
C ASP A 509 -28.27 -6.53 27.90
N GLY A 510 -29.36 -6.22 28.60
CA GLY A 510 -29.31 -5.29 29.73
C GLY A 510 -30.62 -4.55 29.96
N TYR A 511 -30.53 -3.41 30.65
CA TYR A 511 -31.63 -2.47 30.72
C TYR A 511 -31.67 -1.67 29.41
N THR A 512 -32.50 -2.11 28.47
CA THR A 512 -32.69 -1.40 27.20
C THR A 512 -33.37 -0.06 27.46
N SER A 513 -32.76 1.02 26.99
CA SER A 513 -33.28 2.38 27.02
C SER A 513 -33.41 2.95 25.60
N GLY A 514 -34.10 4.08 25.45
CA GLY A 514 -34.54 4.57 24.14
C GLY A 514 -33.42 4.77 23.11
N GLU A 515 -32.16 4.97 23.50
CA GLU A 515 -31.05 5.06 22.54
C GLU A 515 -30.64 3.69 21.99
N GLU A 516 -30.57 2.66 22.83
CA GLU A 516 -30.25 1.29 22.40
C GLU A 516 -31.37 0.68 21.55
N GLU A 517 -32.64 0.91 21.91
CA GLU A 517 -33.80 0.47 21.11
C GLU A 517 -33.77 1.10 19.71
N ASN A 518 -33.43 2.39 19.63
CA ASN A 518 -33.33 3.11 18.37
C ASN A 518 -32.16 2.60 17.53
N ALA A 519 -30.99 2.39 18.14
CA ALA A 519 -29.82 1.83 17.47
C ALA A 519 -30.12 0.42 16.93
N ALA A 520 -30.70 -0.47 17.75
CA ALA A 520 -31.07 -1.82 17.35
C ALA A 520 -32.07 -1.82 16.19
N PHE A 521 -33.08 -0.95 16.22
CA PHE A 521 -34.05 -0.83 15.14
C PHE A 521 -33.43 -0.24 13.86
N ASP A 522 -32.54 0.75 13.96
CA ASP A 522 -31.83 1.31 12.81
C ASP A 522 -30.92 0.26 12.17
N ILE A 523 -30.12 -0.45 12.96
CA ILE A 523 -29.29 -1.58 12.50
C ILE A 523 -30.15 -2.63 11.80
N LEU A 524 -31.34 -2.95 12.31
CA LEU A 524 -32.21 -3.93 11.68
C LEU A 524 -32.78 -3.46 10.34
N THR A 525 -33.06 -2.16 10.20
CA THR A 525 -33.78 -1.61 9.04
C THR A 525 -32.89 -0.96 7.98
N ALA A 526 -31.63 -0.68 8.29
CA ALA A 526 -30.68 -0.04 7.36
C ALA A 526 -30.33 -0.88 6.12
N ASN A 527 -30.60 -2.19 6.13
CA ASN A 527 -30.48 -3.04 4.95
C ASN A 527 -31.57 -4.10 4.93
N SER A 528 -32.61 -3.86 4.13
CA SER A 528 -33.79 -4.73 4.03
C SER A 528 -33.49 -6.14 3.52
N SER A 529 -32.42 -6.33 2.75
CA SER A 529 -32.01 -7.65 2.27
C SER A 529 -31.48 -8.56 3.39
N HIS A 530 -31.00 -7.97 4.49
CA HIS A 530 -30.48 -8.71 5.65
C HIS A 530 -31.51 -8.89 6.77
N SER A 531 -32.58 -8.08 6.82
CA SER A 531 -33.48 -8.02 7.98
C SER A 531 -34.09 -9.38 8.34
N GLN A 532 -34.50 -10.18 7.37
CA GLN A 532 -35.10 -11.51 7.63
C GLN A 532 -34.11 -12.49 8.28
N ASP A 533 -32.85 -12.49 7.84
CA ASP A 533 -31.83 -13.37 8.41
C ASP A 533 -31.38 -12.89 9.79
N VAL A 534 -31.36 -11.58 10.02
CA VAL A 534 -31.14 -11.00 11.35
C VAL A 534 -32.28 -11.36 12.30
N ILE A 535 -33.54 -11.15 11.90
CA ILE A 535 -34.73 -11.50 12.71
C ILE A 535 -34.72 -12.98 13.10
N ARG A 536 -34.42 -13.86 12.15
CA ARG A 536 -34.36 -15.31 12.38
C ARG A 536 -33.29 -15.68 13.40
N GLN A 537 -32.13 -15.00 13.38
CA GLN A 537 -31.01 -15.30 14.25
C GLN A 537 -31.15 -14.65 15.64
N VAL A 538 -31.66 -13.43 15.73
CA VAL A 538 -31.92 -12.76 17.02
C VAL A 538 -33.13 -13.37 17.73
N GLY A 539 -34.16 -13.73 16.96
CA GLY A 539 -35.44 -14.24 17.43
C GLY A 539 -36.52 -13.16 17.32
N TRP A 540 -37.60 -13.47 16.58
CA TRP A 540 -38.70 -12.53 16.37
C TRP A 540 -39.37 -12.12 17.69
N ASP A 541 -39.62 -13.08 18.60
CA ASP A 541 -40.27 -12.80 19.88
C ASP A 541 -39.42 -11.86 20.76
N ARG A 542 -38.10 -12.10 20.83
CA ARG A 542 -37.18 -11.19 21.54
C ARG A 542 -37.21 -9.78 20.95
N LEU A 543 -37.23 -9.66 19.63
CA LEU A 543 -37.30 -8.35 18.97
C LEU A 543 -38.64 -7.66 19.20
N GLU A 544 -39.76 -8.39 19.26
CA GLU A 544 -41.06 -7.81 19.62
C GLU A 544 -41.09 -7.36 21.09
N ASP A 545 -40.58 -8.19 22.01
CA ASP A 545 -40.55 -7.87 23.44
C ASP A 545 -39.75 -6.59 23.71
N GLU A 546 -38.59 -6.42 23.07
CA GLU A 546 -37.68 -5.29 23.31
C GLU A 546 -38.00 -4.04 22.45
N LEU A 547 -38.45 -4.20 21.19
CA LEU A 547 -38.69 -3.06 20.28
C LEU A 547 -40.18 -2.72 20.11
N GLY A 548 -41.06 -3.52 20.71
CA GLY A 548 -42.50 -3.32 20.79
C GLY A 548 -43.21 -3.20 19.43
N ASN A 549 -44.30 -2.44 19.44
CA ASN A 549 -45.18 -2.25 18.28
C ASN A 549 -44.47 -1.69 17.05
N ARG A 550 -43.37 -0.95 17.22
CA ARG A 550 -42.60 -0.41 16.09
C ARG A 550 -42.03 -1.55 15.24
N PHE A 551 -41.52 -2.60 15.88
CA PHE A 551 -41.00 -3.79 15.21
C PHE A 551 -42.11 -4.61 14.56
N SER A 552 -43.15 -4.99 15.30
CA SER A 552 -44.20 -5.87 14.79
C SER A 552 -45.02 -5.23 13.66
N ASN A 553 -45.19 -3.91 13.66
CA ASN A 553 -45.80 -3.18 12.55
C ASN A 553 -44.93 -3.20 11.27
N ARG A 554 -43.60 -3.16 11.41
CA ARG A 554 -42.67 -3.16 10.26
C ARG A 554 -42.42 -4.56 9.72
N PHE A 555 -42.33 -5.54 10.61
CA PHE A 555 -41.99 -6.93 10.33
C PHE A 555 -43.07 -7.86 10.92
N PRO A 556 -44.26 -7.93 10.29
CA PRO A 556 -45.34 -8.78 10.80
C PRO A 556 -44.89 -10.23 10.85
N LYS A 557 -45.27 -10.94 11.93
CA LYS A 557 -44.99 -12.36 12.10
C LYS A 557 -45.59 -13.11 10.92
N SER A 558 -44.74 -13.80 10.15
CA SER A 558 -45.24 -14.71 9.12
C SER A 558 -46.03 -15.83 9.82
N SER A 559 -47.22 -16.12 9.28
CA SER A 559 -48.15 -17.11 9.85
C SER A 559 -47.73 -18.54 9.56
#